data_AF-A0A3M8CG15-F1
#
_entry.id   AF-A0A3M8CG15-F1
#
_cell.length_a   1.000
_cell.length_b   1.000
_cell.length_c   1.000
_cell.angle_alpha   90.00
_cell.angle_beta   90.00
_cell.angle_gamma   90.00
#
_symmetry.space_group_name_H-M   'P 1'
#
loop_
_entity.id
_entity.type
_entity.pdbx_description
1 polymer ?
#
loop_
_entity_poly.entity_id
_entity_poly.type
_entity_poly.pdbx_seq_one_letter_code
_entity_poly.pdbx_strand_id
1 'polypeptide(L)'
;IPYHHIELIGSHDKVAAAKRWNVDMFIEDRLENALQLSEEMGIPVFLFDTPYNQATLPKLVHRIYDWRELDKLVTQVTSPLLHK
;
A
#
# COMPACT_ATOMS: atom_id res chain seq x y z
N ILE A 1 14.65 8.83 11.13
CA ILE A 1 13.45 7.95 11.10
C ILE A 1 13.97 6.53 11.25
N PRO A 2 13.57 5.77 12.27
CA PRO A 2 13.95 4.37 12.41
C PRO A 2 13.27 3.54 11.31
N TYR A 3 13.99 2.55 10.78
CA TYR A 3 13.51 1.61 9.78
C TYR A 3 14.08 0.22 10.06
N HIS A 4 13.40 -0.83 9.61
CA HIS A 4 13.90 -2.21 9.73
C HIS A 4 14.82 -2.57 8.56
N HIS A 5 14.40 -2.27 7.33
CA HIS A 5 15.13 -2.57 6.11
C HIS A 5 14.88 -1.51 5.03
N ILE A 6 15.89 -1.23 4.20
CA ILE A 6 15.77 -0.42 2.98
C ILE A 6 16.33 -1.25 1.83
N GLU A 7 15.50 -1.55 0.84
CA GLU A 7 15.91 -2.23 -0.39
C GLU A 7 15.86 -1.24 -1.57
N LEU A 8 16.94 -1.18 -2.35
CA LEU A 8 16.93 -0.50 -3.64
C LEU A 8 16.61 -1.52 -4.73
N ILE A 9 15.35 -1.55 -5.17
CA ILE A 9 14.84 -2.59 -6.07
C ILE A 9 15.37 -2.53 -7.51
N GLY A 10 15.96 -1.38 -7.93
CA GLY A 10 16.59 -1.19 -9.25
C GLY A 10 15.68 -1.44 -10.47
N SER A 11 14.39 -1.66 -10.25
CA SER A 11 13.40 -2.09 -11.23
C SER A 11 12.04 -1.46 -10.89
N HIS A 12 11.12 -1.49 -11.86
CA HIS A 12 9.74 -1.05 -11.65
C HIS A 12 8.85 -2.15 -11.04
N ASP A 13 9.38 -3.35 -10.83
CA ASP A 13 8.61 -4.50 -10.32
C ASP A 13 8.50 -4.47 -8.79
N LYS A 14 7.60 -3.60 -8.31
CA LYS A 14 7.28 -3.48 -6.89
C LYS A 14 6.60 -4.73 -6.33
N VAL A 15 5.87 -5.48 -7.17
CA VAL A 15 5.16 -6.70 -6.77
C VAL A 15 6.15 -7.78 -6.35
N ALA A 16 7.21 -8.02 -7.13
CA ALA A 16 8.22 -9.01 -6.78
C ALA A 16 8.91 -8.69 -5.44
N ALA A 17 9.22 -7.42 -5.18
CA ALA A 17 9.79 -7.00 -3.91
C ALA A 17 8.79 -7.16 -2.75
N ALA A 18 7.53 -6.75 -2.95
CA ALA A 18 6.47 -6.92 -1.96
C ALA A 18 6.24 -8.41 -1.60
N LYS A 19 6.26 -9.31 -2.59
CA LYS A 19 6.19 -10.77 -2.37
C LYS A 19 7.42 -11.29 -1.60
N ARG A 20 8.62 -10.85 -1.98
CA ARG A 20 9.88 -11.27 -1.35
C ARG A 20 9.93 -10.93 0.14
N TRP A 21 9.46 -9.74 0.51
CA TRP A 21 9.47 -9.28 1.89
C TRP A 21 8.19 -9.60 2.67
N ASN A 22 7.22 -10.26 2.02
CA ASN A 22 5.94 -10.65 2.62
C ASN A 22 5.27 -9.48 3.36
N VAL A 23 5.13 -8.35 2.66
CA VAL A 23 4.52 -7.15 3.25
C VAL A 23 3.00 -7.30 3.38
N ASP A 24 2.44 -6.88 4.51
CA ASP A 24 1.01 -7.00 4.80
C ASP A 24 0.17 -5.83 4.26
N MET A 25 0.82 -4.71 3.91
CA MET A 25 0.20 -3.52 3.33
C MET A 25 1.22 -2.70 2.53
N PHE A 26 0.74 -1.84 1.63
CA PHE A 26 1.59 -0.98 0.82
C PHE A 26 1.09 0.47 0.79
N ILE A 27 1.99 1.44 0.59
CA ILE A 27 1.66 2.87 0.46
C ILE A 27 2.24 3.36 -0.87
N GLU A 28 1.43 4.02 -1.69
CA GLU A 28 1.76 4.38 -3.08
C GLU A 28 1.12 5.72 -3.46
N ASP A 29 1.64 6.39 -4.49
CA ASP A 29 1.07 7.61 -5.07
C ASP A 29 0.63 7.43 -6.54
N ARG A 30 1.17 6.44 -7.25
CA ARG A 30 0.80 6.11 -8.63
C ARG A 30 -0.32 5.07 -8.69
N LEU A 31 -1.42 5.42 -9.36
CA LEU A 31 -2.60 4.56 -9.50
C LEU A 31 -2.28 3.17 -10.05
N GLU A 32 -1.54 3.08 -11.17
CA GLU A 32 -1.23 1.81 -11.83
C GLU A 32 -0.49 0.83 -10.91
N ASN A 33 0.50 1.33 -10.17
CA ASN A 33 1.23 0.54 -9.19
C ASN A 33 0.31 0.06 -8.07
N ALA A 34 -0.58 0.93 -7.57
CA ALA A 34 -1.49 0.58 -6.50
C ALA A 34 -2.50 -0.49 -6.91
N LEU A 35 -3.04 -0.39 -8.13
CA LEU A 35 -3.93 -1.38 -8.70
C LEU A 35 -3.21 -2.73 -8.88
N GLN A 36 -2.03 -2.72 -9.49
CA GLN A 36 -1.24 -3.93 -9.71
C GLN A 36 -0.84 -4.61 -8.39
N LEU A 37 -0.36 -3.84 -7.41
CA LEU A 37 -0.01 -4.36 -6.08
C LEU A 37 -1.22 -4.97 -5.39
N SER A 38 -2.36 -4.28 -5.39
CA SER A 38 -3.57 -4.77 -4.74
C SER A 38 -4.10 -6.05 -5.37
N GLU A 39 -4.12 -6.13 -6.71
CA GLU A 39 -4.58 -7.30 -7.47
C GLU A 39 -3.67 -8.51 -7.26
N GLU A 40 -2.35 -8.33 -7.36
CA GLU A 40 -1.36 -9.42 -7.32
C GLU A 40 -1.04 -9.93 -5.92
N MET A 41 -1.22 -9.10 -4.90
CA MET A 41 -0.89 -9.43 -3.51
C MET A 41 -2.13 -9.74 -2.65
N GLY A 42 -3.29 -9.19 -3.01
CA GLY A 42 -4.49 -9.28 -2.17
C GLY A 42 -4.38 -8.53 -0.84
N ILE A 43 -3.49 -7.53 -0.77
CA ILE A 43 -3.25 -6.71 0.44
C ILE A 43 -3.86 -5.31 0.31
N PRO A 44 -4.13 -4.62 1.44
CA PRO A 44 -4.49 -3.20 1.43
C PRO A 44 -3.37 -2.34 0.84
N VAL A 45 -3.74 -1.47 -0.10
CA VAL A 45 -2.84 -0.44 -0.64
C VAL A 45 -3.43 0.93 -0.34
N PHE A 46 -2.66 1.79 0.32
CA PHE A 46 -3.04 3.16 0.62
C PHE A 46 -2.47 4.09 -0.46
N LEU A 47 -3.36 4.65 -1.28
CA LEU A 47 -3.03 5.53 -2.40
C LEU A 47 -3.13 7.00 -1.95
N PHE A 48 -2.01 7.71 -1.91
CA PHE A 48 -2.02 9.15 -1.65
C PHE A 48 -2.77 9.90 -2.74
N ASP A 49 -3.68 10.79 -2.33
CA ASP A 49 -4.49 11.58 -3.24
C ASP A 49 -3.63 12.55 -4.06
N THR A 50 -3.75 12.49 -5.38
CA THR A 50 -3.10 13.44 -6.30
C THR A 50 -4.00 13.72 -7.50
N PRO A 51 -3.89 14.89 -8.16
CA PRO A 51 -4.76 15.22 -9.29
C PRO A 51 -4.77 14.20 -10.44
N TYR A 52 -3.67 13.45 -10.62
CA TYR A 52 -3.52 12.49 -11.73
C TYR A 52 -4.04 11.08 -11.42
N ASN A 53 -4.41 10.77 -10.17
CA ASN A 53 -4.81 9.41 -9.78
C ASN A 53 -6.31 9.28 -9.40
N GLN A 54 -7.16 10.21 -9.86
CA GLN A 54 -8.57 10.40 -9.45
C GLN A 54 -9.58 9.36 -9.99
N ALA A 55 -9.13 8.14 -10.27
CA ALA A 55 -10.02 7.06 -10.73
C ALA A 55 -10.80 6.42 -9.56
N THR A 56 -11.89 5.72 -9.91
CA THR A 56 -12.58 4.80 -8.99
C THR A 56 -11.63 3.70 -8.54
N LEU A 57 -11.63 3.41 -7.23
CA LEU A 57 -10.71 2.46 -6.63
C LEU A 57 -11.40 1.13 -6.30
N PRO A 58 -10.72 -0.01 -6.45
CA PRO A 58 -11.21 -1.30 -5.97
C PRO A 58 -11.19 -1.36 -4.43
N LYS A 59 -11.86 -2.37 -3.87
CA LYS A 59 -12.11 -2.49 -2.42
C LYS A 59 -10.86 -2.39 -1.53
N LEU A 60 -9.74 -2.92 -1.99
CA LEU A 60 -8.48 -2.98 -1.23
C LEU A 60 -7.55 -1.79 -1.49
N VAL A 61 -7.93 -0.83 -2.35
CA VAL A 61 -7.17 0.39 -2.58
C VAL A 61 -7.89 1.55 -1.91
N HIS A 62 -7.23 2.14 -0.92
CA HIS A 62 -7.79 3.18 -0.06
C HIS A 62 -7.13 4.51 -0.36
N ARG A 63 -7.91 5.49 -0.82
CA ARG A 63 -7.41 6.86 -1.00
C ARG A 63 -7.14 7.48 0.37
N ILE A 64 -5.98 8.12 0.53
CA ILE A 64 -5.61 8.88 1.73
C ILE A 64 -5.09 10.26 1.36
N TYR A 65 -5.36 11.26 2.19
CA TYR A 65 -4.95 12.65 1.94
C TYR A 65 -3.73 13.04 2.76
N ASP A 66 -3.49 12.38 3.89
CA ASP A 66 -2.31 12.60 4.73
C ASP A 66 -1.95 11.38 5.59
N TRP A 67 -0.79 11.46 6.25
CA TRP A 67 -0.28 10.41 7.14
C TRP A 67 -1.16 10.15 8.38
N ARG A 68 -1.90 11.16 8.86
CA ARG A 68 -2.76 11.02 10.05
C ARG A 68 -4.01 10.20 9.72
N GLU A 69 -4.50 10.31 8.49
CA GLU A 69 -5.57 9.45 7.99
C GLU A 69 -5.09 8.00 7.84
N LEU A 70 -3.88 7.80 7.30
CA LEU A 70 -3.26 6.48 7.23
C LEU A 70 -3.19 5.82 8.61
N ASP A 71 -2.64 6.50 9.61
CA ASP A 71 -2.51 5.95 10.98
C ASP A 71 -3.86 5.46 11.55
N LYS A 72 -4.94 6.20 11.28
CA LYS A 72 -6.30 5.81 11.69
C LYS A 72 -6.78 4.58 10.93
N LEU A 73 -6.57 4.52 9.62
CA LEU A 73 -7.03 3.43 8.77
C LEU A 73 -6.25 2.14 9.02
N VAL A 74 -4.92 2.21 9.20
CA VAL A 74 -4.09 1.05 9.52
C VAL A 74 -4.64 0.35 10.76
N THR A 75 -4.92 1.11 11.82
CA THR A 75 -5.48 0.55 13.06
C THR A 75 -6.81 -0.20 12.85
N GLN A 76 -7.65 0.27 11.92
CA GLN A 76 -8.95 -0.35 11.60
C GLN A 76 -8.80 -1.59 10.71
N VAL A 77 -7.91 -1.52 9.71
CA VAL A 77 -7.73 -2.54 8.67
C VAL A 77 -6.86 -3.70 9.18
N THR A 78 -5.90 -3.45 10.06
CA THR A 78 -4.99 -4.48 10.60
C THR A 78 -5.44 -5.07 11.93
N SER A 79 -6.45 -4.48 12.59
CA SER A 79 -7.05 -5.04 13.82
C SER A 79 -7.45 -6.52 13.70
N PRO A 80 -8.04 -6.99 12.58
CA PRO A 80 -8.34 -8.41 12.39
C PRO A 80 -7.12 -9.31 12.12
N LEU A 81 -5.97 -8.74 11.74
CA LEU A 81 -4.73 -9.46 11.41
C LEU A 81 -3.78 -9.61 12.61
N LEU A 82 -3.93 -8.78 13.65
CA LEU A 82 -3.11 -8.81 14.88
C LEU A 82 -3.42 -9.99 15.82
N HIS A 83 -4.39 -10.84 15.48
CA HIS A 83 -4.82 -12.00 16.26
C HIS A 83 -4.58 -13.35 15.57
N LYS A 84 -3.74 -13.39 14.53
CA LYS A 84 -3.27 -14.65 13.93
C LYS A 84 -1.81 -14.91 14.26
#